data_AF-A7T6I6-F1
#
_entry.id   AF-A7T6I6-F1
#
_cell.length_a   1.000
_cell.length_b   1.000
_cell.length_c   1.000
_cell.angle_alpha   90.00
_cell.angle_beta   90.00
_cell.angle_gamma   90.00
#
_symmetry.space_group_name_H-M   'P 1'
#
loop_
_entity.id
_entity.type
_entity.pdbx_description
1 polymer ?
#
loop_
_entity_poly.entity_id
_entity_poly.type
_entity_poly.pdbx_seq_one_letter_code
_entity_poly.pdbx_strand_id
1 'polypeptide(L)'
;MYTNLNSKKEAILLGVGLQHKTFDQLEKELELPVGQLLGLFNRITRKVVQHLNSVVEAAIEGEIVKQKDVHMEPLAKSLNQDLPRTLANIYHLIYKTTQSDLGMIQIVYRKRDMEPAAIFRYQRR
;
A
#
# COMPACT_ATOMS: atom_id res chain seq x y z
N MET A 1 -16.16 -2.45 -27.75
CA MET A 1 -17.53 -2.38 -28.30
C MET A 1 -18.27 -1.23 -27.62
N TYR A 2 -18.29 -0.04 -28.22
CA TYR A 2 -19.01 1.12 -27.67
C TYR A 2 -20.50 0.84 -27.74
N THR A 3 -21.15 0.64 -26.60
CA THR A 3 -22.59 0.43 -26.62
C THR A 3 -23.29 1.75 -26.83
N ASN A 4 -23.77 1.95 -28.06
CA ASN A 4 -24.46 3.14 -28.51
C ASN A 4 -25.60 3.50 -27.52
N LEU A 5 -25.49 4.69 -26.93
CA LEU A 5 -26.52 5.28 -26.09
C LEU A 5 -27.59 5.80 -27.06
N ASN A 6 -28.79 5.23 -26.99
CA ASN A 6 -29.88 5.67 -27.87
C ASN A 6 -30.65 6.81 -27.20
N SER A 7 -31.41 7.57 -27.98
CA SER A 7 -32.12 8.77 -27.52
C SER A 7 -33.02 8.54 -26.30
N LYS A 8 -33.59 7.33 -26.14
CA LYS A 8 -34.42 6.99 -24.98
C LYS A 8 -33.59 6.82 -23.71
N LYS A 9 -32.41 6.20 -23.80
CA LYS A 9 -31.49 6.05 -22.65
C LYS A 9 -30.93 7.39 -22.19
N GLU A 10 -30.64 8.29 -23.12
CA GLU A 10 -30.22 9.67 -22.83
C GLU A 10 -31.33 10.43 -22.13
N ALA A 11 -32.56 10.37 -22.65
CA ALA A 11 -33.71 11.01 -22.03
C ALA A 11 -33.98 10.49 -20.61
N ILE A 12 -33.84 9.19 -20.36
CA ILE A 12 -33.96 8.61 -19.00
C ILE A 12 -32.88 9.17 -18.07
N LEU A 13 -31.62 9.22 -18.53
CA LEU A 13 -30.51 9.71 -17.70
C LEU A 13 -30.65 11.20 -17.39
N LEU A 14 -31.07 12.01 -18.38
CA LEU A 14 -31.36 13.43 -18.20
C LEU A 14 -32.56 13.65 -17.27
N GLY A 15 -33.63 12.90 -17.48
CA GLY A 15 -34.87 13.00 -16.72
C GLY A 15 -34.68 12.69 -15.25
N VAL A 16 -34.03 11.56 -14.92
CA VAL A 16 -33.80 11.15 -13.53
C VAL A 16 -32.62 11.89 -12.92
N GLY A 17 -31.52 12.07 -13.68
CA GLY A 17 -30.25 12.57 -13.16
C GLY A 17 -30.18 14.09 -13.03
N LEU A 18 -30.63 14.84 -14.05
CA LEU A 18 -30.54 16.30 -14.06
C LEU A 18 -31.88 16.99 -13.75
N GLN A 19 -32.99 16.41 -14.22
CA GLN A 19 -34.32 17.01 -14.07
C GLN A 19 -35.08 16.50 -12.83
N HIS A 20 -34.54 15.52 -12.11
CA HIS A 20 -35.13 14.92 -10.90
C HIS A 20 -36.59 14.43 -11.07
N LYS A 21 -36.95 13.96 -12.27
CA LYS A 21 -38.27 13.39 -12.55
C LYS A 21 -38.42 11.99 -11.98
N THR A 22 -39.64 11.65 -11.58
CA THR A 22 -39.97 10.26 -11.20
C THR A 22 -40.13 9.38 -12.44
N PHE A 23 -40.02 8.06 -12.27
CA PHE A 23 -40.22 7.12 -13.38
C PHE A 23 -41.65 7.13 -13.92
N ASP A 24 -42.66 7.43 -13.09
CA ASP A 24 -44.06 7.57 -13.53
C ASP A 24 -44.27 8.80 -14.43
N GLN A 25 -43.52 9.87 -14.19
CA GLN A 25 -43.53 11.05 -15.07
C GLN A 25 -42.86 10.72 -16.41
N LEU A 26 -41.74 10.01 -16.37
CA LEU A 26 -41.02 9.58 -17.57
C LEU A 26 -41.77 8.53 -18.40
N GLU A 27 -42.59 7.69 -17.77
CA GLU A 27 -43.48 6.76 -18.48
C GLU A 27 -44.43 7.51 -19.42
N LYS A 28 -45.00 8.63 -18.96
CA LYS A 28 -45.92 9.46 -19.75
C LYS A 28 -45.21 10.20 -20.88
N GLU A 29 -43.97 10.64 -20.67
CA GLU A 29 -43.19 11.40 -21.67
C GLU A 29 -42.57 10.50 -22.74
N LEU A 30 -42.13 9.31 -22.35
CA LEU A 30 -41.43 8.38 -23.23
C LEU A 30 -42.33 7.29 -23.79
N GLU A 31 -43.59 7.23 -23.36
CA GLU A 31 -44.60 6.25 -23.74
C GLU A 31 -44.09 4.81 -23.56
N LEU A 32 -43.42 4.55 -22.45
CA LEU A 32 -42.81 3.27 -22.12
C LEU A 32 -43.18 2.83 -20.71
N PRO A 33 -43.55 1.55 -20.51
CA PRO A 33 -43.86 1.03 -19.18
C PRO A 33 -42.73 1.26 -18.19
N VAL A 34 -43.05 1.64 -16.95
CA VAL A 34 -42.06 1.89 -15.88
C VAL A 34 -41.07 0.73 -15.72
N GLY A 35 -41.53 -0.51 -15.79
CA GLY A 35 -40.67 -1.70 -15.67
C GLY A 35 -39.57 -1.74 -16.74
N GLN A 36 -39.85 -1.29 -17.96
CA GLN A 36 -38.87 -1.20 -19.04
C GLN A 36 -37.89 -0.03 -18.81
N LEU A 37 -38.38 1.12 -18.35
CA LEU A 37 -37.54 2.27 -18.01
C LEU A 37 -36.52 1.90 -16.92
N LEU A 38 -36.97 1.23 -15.85
CA LEU A 38 -36.10 0.72 -14.79
C LEU A 38 -35.09 -0.30 -15.31
N GLY A 39 -35.52 -1.21 -16.19
CA GLY A 39 -34.64 -2.18 -16.84
C GLY A 39 -33.55 -1.51 -17.69
N LEU A 40 -33.90 -0.47 -18.45
CA LEU A 40 -32.96 0.33 -19.23
C LEU A 40 -32.00 1.11 -18.32
N PHE A 41 -32.52 1.76 -17.28
CA PHE A 41 -31.74 2.48 -16.29
C PHE A 41 -30.69 1.58 -15.64
N ASN A 42 -31.09 0.42 -15.12
CA ASN A 42 -30.17 -0.55 -14.50
C ASN A 42 -29.07 -1.01 -15.47
N ARG A 43 -29.41 -1.27 -16.75
CA ARG A 43 -28.41 -1.63 -17.76
C ARG A 43 -27.39 -0.51 -18.00
N ILE A 44 -27.83 0.76 -18.01
CA ILE A 44 -26.92 1.91 -18.16
C ILE A 44 -26.05 2.04 -16.92
N THR A 45 -26.63 2.01 -15.72
CA THR A 45 -25.91 2.13 -14.44
C THR A 45 -24.80 1.08 -14.33
N ARG A 46 -25.10 -0.20 -14.64
CA ARG A 46 -24.08 -1.26 -14.64
C ARG A 46 -22.92 -0.97 -15.58
N LYS A 47 -23.20 -0.44 -16.78
CA LYS A 47 -22.16 -0.08 -17.75
C LYS A 47 -21.33 1.12 -17.32
N VAL A 48 -21.95 2.12 -16.72
CA VAL A 48 -21.24 3.27 -16.17
C VAL A 48 -20.28 2.80 -15.08
N VAL A 49 -20.76 1.99 -14.13
CA VAL A 49 -19.92 1.41 -13.07
C VAL A 49 -18.77 0.59 -13.66
N GLN A 50 -19.05 -0.29 -14.62
CA GLN A 50 -18.02 -1.10 -15.27
C GLN A 50 -16.97 -0.25 -15.99
N HIS A 51 -17.39 0.83 -16.65
CA HIS A 51 -16.48 1.74 -17.31
C HIS A 51 -15.61 2.51 -16.31
N LEU A 52 -16.19 3.01 -15.23
CA LEU A 52 -15.44 3.70 -14.16
C LEU A 52 -14.41 2.76 -13.52
N ASN A 53 -14.78 1.51 -13.26
CA ASN A 53 -13.82 0.50 -12.77
C ASN A 53 -12.68 0.27 -13.75
N SER A 54 -12.97 0.15 -15.06
CA SER A 54 -11.91 -0.01 -16.07
C SER A 54 -10.94 1.17 -16.13
N VAL A 55 -11.41 2.39 -15.84
CA VAL A 55 -10.54 3.58 -15.76
C VAL A 55 -9.64 3.53 -14.53
N VAL A 56 -10.17 3.09 -13.39
CA VAL A 56 -9.39 2.92 -12.15
C VAL A 56 -8.36 1.80 -12.31
N GLU A 57 -8.75 0.66 -12.89
CA GLU A 57 -7.86 -0.45 -13.21
C GLU A 57 -6.71 -0.01 -14.13
N ALA A 58 -7.01 0.72 -15.20
CA ALA A 58 -6.00 1.25 -16.11
C ALA A 58 -5.02 2.23 -15.43
N ALA A 59 -5.49 3.04 -14.48
CA ALA A 59 -4.62 3.92 -13.71
C ALA A 59 -3.64 3.14 -12.82
N ILE A 60 -4.11 2.05 -12.19
CA ILE A 60 -3.29 1.18 -11.34
C ILE A 60 -2.26 0.39 -12.18
N GLU A 61 -2.66 -0.17 -13.33
CA GLU A 61 -1.75 -0.88 -14.23
C GLU A 61 -0.57 0.01 -14.67
N GLY A 62 -0.85 1.29 -14.97
CA GLY A 62 0.18 2.27 -15.33
C GLY A 62 1.19 2.56 -14.20
N GLU A 63 0.81 2.36 -12.94
CA GLU A 63 1.70 2.49 -11.78
C GLU A 63 2.48 1.20 -11.50
N ILE A 64 1.87 0.03 -11.71
CA ILE A 64 2.51 -1.28 -11.47
C ILE A 64 3.64 -1.54 -12.48
N VAL A 65 3.50 -1.14 -13.75
CA VAL A 65 4.54 -1.30 -14.78
C VAL A 65 5.80 -0.45 -14.48
N LYS A 66 5.75 0.49 -13.53
CA LYS A 66 6.95 1.22 -13.05
C LYS A 66 7.77 0.46 -12.01
N GLN A 67 7.38 -0.76 -11.62
CA GLN A 67 8.25 -1.61 -10.81
C GLN A 67 9.42 -2.12 -11.66
N LYS A 68 10.46 -1.26 -11.66
CA LYS A 68 11.89 -1.52 -11.75
C LYS A 68 12.24 -2.92 -12.26
N ASP A 69 12.81 -2.97 -13.45
CA ASP A 69 13.51 -4.14 -14.00
C ASP A 69 14.45 -4.73 -12.94
N VAL A 70 13.99 -5.78 -12.25
CA VAL A 70 14.79 -6.47 -11.24
C VAL A 70 15.67 -7.44 -12.00
N HIS A 71 16.84 -6.95 -12.40
CA HIS A 71 17.94 -7.81 -12.84
C HIS A 71 18.35 -8.72 -11.68
N MET A 72 17.76 -9.91 -11.63
CA MET A 72 18.17 -10.96 -10.71
C MET A 72 19.47 -11.55 -11.25
N GLU A 73 20.62 -11.11 -10.72
CA GLU A 73 21.86 -11.85 -10.92
C GLU A 73 21.71 -13.23 -10.27
N PRO A 74 22.06 -14.32 -10.97
CA PRO A 74 22.14 -15.63 -10.35
C PRO A 74 23.11 -15.54 -9.18
N LEU A 75 22.67 -15.89 -7.97
CA LEU A 75 23.53 -15.99 -6.80
C LEU A 75 24.52 -17.16 -7.01
N ALA A 76 25.63 -16.88 -7.70
CA ALA A 76 26.70 -17.84 -8.00
C ALA A 76 27.62 -18.15 -6.81
N LYS A 77 27.21 -17.80 -5.58
CA LYS A 77 27.93 -18.18 -4.36
C LYS A 77 27.18 -19.37 -3.75
N SER A 78 27.72 -20.56 -3.99
CA SER A 78 27.24 -21.82 -3.42
C SER A 78 27.05 -21.69 -1.91
N LEU A 79 25.92 -22.19 -1.37
CA LEU A 79 25.59 -22.22 0.07
C LEU A 79 26.77 -22.67 0.96
N ASN A 80 27.67 -23.49 0.41
CA ASN A 80 28.87 -23.98 1.11
C ASN A 80 29.93 -22.91 1.40
N GLN A 81 29.97 -21.80 0.66
CA GLN A 81 30.88 -20.67 0.93
C GLN A 81 30.29 -19.65 1.91
N ASP A 82 28.97 -19.63 2.07
CA ASP A 82 28.30 -18.66 2.93
C ASP A 82 28.10 -19.17 4.36
N LEU A 83 27.99 -20.48 4.57
CA LEU A 83 27.94 -21.08 5.91
C LEU A 83 29.19 -20.75 6.78
N PRO A 84 30.44 -20.90 6.31
CA PRO A 84 31.60 -20.52 7.11
C PRO A 84 31.71 -19.00 7.33
N ARG A 85 31.22 -18.18 6.38
CA ARG A 85 31.20 -16.70 6.53
C ARG A 85 30.18 -16.24 7.56
N THR A 86 28.98 -16.84 7.57
CA THR A 86 27.95 -16.52 8.58
C THR A 86 28.42 -16.91 9.96
N LEU A 87 29.05 -18.08 10.10
CA LEU A 87 29.65 -18.52 11.37
C LEU A 87 30.75 -17.55 11.84
N ALA A 88 31.68 -17.14 10.96
CA ALA A 88 32.73 -16.18 11.30
C ALA A 88 32.17 -14.83 11.77
N ASN A 89 31.10 -14.34 11.12
CA ASN A 89 30.42 -13.10 11.48
C ASN A 89 29.72 -13.21 12.84
N ILE A 90 29.11 -14.36 13.14
CA ILE A 90 28.48 -14.62 14.45
C ILE A 90 29.55 -14.63 15.56
N TYR A 91 30.67 -15.32 15.36
CA TYR A 91 31.78 -15.29 16.33
C TYR A 91 32.31 -13.87 16.54
N HIS A 92 32.51 -13.11 15.46
CA HIS A 92 32.96 -11.72 15.56
C HIS A 92 31.99 -10.84 16.38
N LEU A 93 30.68 -11.04 16.21
CA LEU A 93 29.65 -10.31 16.95
C LEU A 93 29.66 -10.69 18.43
N ILE A 94 29.76 -11.99 18.74
CA ILE A 94 29.86 -12.48 20.13
C ILE A 94 31.08 -11.86 20.83
N TYR A 95 32.26 -11.88 20.21
CA TYR A 95 33.46 -11.26 20.79
C TYR A 95 33.31 -9.75 21.04
N LYS A 96 32.67 -9.01 20.11
CA LYS A 96 32.39 -7.57 20.30
C LYS A 96 31.39 -7.32 21.43
N THR A 97 30.35 -8.13 21.55
CA THR A 97 29.37 -8.03 22.63
C THR A 97 30.02 -8.33 23.98
N THR A 98 30.83 -9.39 24.08
CA THR A 98 31.55 -9.73 25.32
C THR A 98 32.57 -8.66 25.73
N GLN A 99 33.25 -8.02 24.78
CA GLN A 99 34.16 -6.89 25.07
C GLN A 99 33.41 -5.63 25.56
N SER A 100 32.19 -5.39 25.03
CA SER A 100 31.34 -4.29 25.48
C SER A 100 30.81 -4.54 26.91
N ASP A 101 30.39 -5.77 27.20
CA ASP A 101 29.90 -6.17 28.53
C ASP A 101 31.02 -6.21 29.59
N LEU A 102 32.24 -6.64 29.23
CA LEU A 102 33.42 -6.57 30.11
C LEU A 102 33.88 -5.12 30.37
N GLY A 103 33.70 -4.20 29.41
CA GLY A 103 33.96 -2.78 29.60
C GLY A 103 33.02 -2.15 30.64
N MET A 104 31.75 -2.55 30.67
CA MET A 104 30.80 -2.15 31.70
C MET A 104 31.20 -2.68 33.08
N ILE A 105 31.67 -3.92 33.16
CA ILE A 105 32.19 -4.51 34.40
C ILE A 105 33.42 -3.71 34.90
N GLN A 106 34.41 -3.39 34.06
CA GLN A 106 35.56 -2.59 34.51
C GLN A 106 35.20 -1.17 34.98
N ILE A 107 34.22 -0.50 34.35
CA ILE A 107 33.72 0.82 34.79
C ILE A 107 32.97 0.71 36.13
N VAL A 108 32.17 -0.33 36.31
CA VAL A 108 31.37 -0.56 37.52
C VAL A 108 32.25 -0.95 38.71
N TYR A 109 33.30 -1.74 38.50
CA TYR A 109 34.27 -2.07 39.56
C TYR A 109 35.17 -0.87 39.90
N ARG A 110 35.63 -0.08 38.91
CA ARG A 110 36.44 1.13 39.15
C ARG A 110 35.68 2.24 39.88
N LYS A 111 34.35 2.29 39.81
CA LYS A 111 33.53 3.24 40.59
C LYS A 111 33.28 2.84 42.05
N ARG A 112 33.51 1.58 42.42
CA ARG A 112 33.22 1.07 43.77
C ARG A 112 34.32 1.43 44.79
N ASP A 113 35.52 1.73 44.30
CA ASP A 113 36.70 2.02 45.12
C ASP A 113 37.03 3.53 45.21
N MET A 114 36.12 4.40 44.78
CA MET A 114 36.37 5.85 44.68
C MET A 114 35.76 6.59 45.87
N GLU A 115 36.64 7.20 46.69
CA GLU A 115 36.29 7.97 47.89
C GLU A 115 35.19 9.03 47.62
N PRO A 116 34.19 9.21 48.50
CA PRO A 116 33.02 10.06 48.27
C PRO A 116 33.36 11.51 47.87
N ALA A 117 34.50 12.03 48.32
CA ALA A 117 34.97 13.39 48.02
C ALA A 117 35.45 13.58 46.56
N ALA A 118 35.73 12.50 45.81
CA ALA A 118 36.17 12.56 44.42
C ALA A 118 35.01 12.61 43.42
N ILE A 119 33.82 12.16 43.82
CA ILE A 119 32.61 12.13 42.98
C ILE A 119 32.13 13.56 42.66
N PHE A 120 32.15 14.46 43.65
CA PHE A 120 31.68 15.84 43.47
C PHE A 120 32.59 16.72 42.61
N ARG A 121 33.89 16.40 42.50
CA ARG A 121 34.82 17.18 41.66
C ARG A 121 34.70 16.86 40.17
N TYR A 122 34.23 15.67 39.82
CA TYR A 122 34.07 15.26 38.41
C TYR A 122 32.80 15.83 37.76
N GLN A 123 31.80 16.24 38.54
CA GLN A 123 30.57 16.84 38.00
C GLN A 123 30.66 18.36 37.74
N ARG A 124 31.79 19.00 38.04
CA ARG A 124 31.99 20.46 37.83
C ARG A 124 33.02 20.81 36.75
N ARG A 125 33.27 19.91 35.81
CA ARG A 125 33.93 20.19 34.53
C ARG A 125 33.21 19.47 33.40
#